data_AF-M3HRL4-F1
#
_entry.id   AF-M3HRL4-F1
#
_cell.length_a   1.000
_cell.length_b   1.000
_cell.length_c   1.000
_cell.angle_alpha   90.00
_cell.angle_beta   90.00
_cell.angle_gamma   90.00
#
_symmetry.space_group_name_H-M   'P 1'
#
loop_
_entity.id
_entity.type
_entity.pdbx_description
1 polymer ?
#
loop_
_entity_poly.entity_id
_entity_poly.type
_entity_poly.pdbx_seq_one_letter_code
_entity_poly.pdbx_strand_id
1 'polypeptide(L)'
;MIGSALALMIGGPGVLFWIWISSFFIMPLRFVSSTLAIRFRTKTDSGRYLSGPMYFIESALKARWLAVGFAAVGLLTVLVMGGVVPMLYVTHIANRVFEINGMTVPFLLSVILVFIVLGGVRRVGKVSAYLAPIGILLFF
;
A
#
# COMPACT_ATOMS: atom_id res chain seq x y z
N MET A 1 8.56 -8.79 0.35
CA MET A 1 9.60 -9.84 0.51
C MET A 1 10.73 -9.39 1.43
N ILE A 2 11.28 -8.18 1.24
CA ILE A 2 12.37 -7.71 2.10
C ILE A 2 11.93 -7.58 3.58
N GLY A 3 10.70 -7.13 3.85
CA GLY A 3 10.18 -7.05 5.21
C GLY A 3 10.13 -8.40 5.95
N SER A 4 9.70 -9.47 5.30
CA SER A 4 9.68 -10.82 5.90
C SER A 4 11.08 -11.41 6.04
N ALA A 5 11.97 -11.18 5.07
CA ALA A 5 13.36 -11.61 5.14
C ALA A 5 14.13 -10.91 6.28
N LEU A 6 13.96 -9.59 6.42
CA LEU A 6 14.52 -8.81 7.54
C LEU A 6 13.97 -9.30 8.88
N ALA A 7 12.68 -9.57 8.97
CA ALA A 7 12.07 -10.08 10.19
C ALA A 7 12.68 -11.43 10.61
N LEU A 8 12.91 -12.34 9.66
CA LEU A 8 13.57 -13.63 9.92
C LEU A 8 15.03 -13.47 10.34
N MET A 9 15.77 -12.58 9.68
CA MET A 9 17.17 -12.32 10.01
C MET A 9 17.34 -11.76 11.43
N ILE A 10 16.42 -10.92 11.89
CA ILE A 10 16.48 -10.27 13.20
C ILE A 10 15.89 -11.16 14.30
N GLY A 11 14.74 -11.79 14.04
CA GLY A 11 13.98 -12.54 15.06
C GLY A 11 14.17 -14.05 15.05
N GLY A 12 14.96 -14.59 14.11
CA GLY A 12 15.19 -16.03 13.98
C GLY A 12 14.00 -16.79 13.36
N PRO A 13 14.10 -18.14 13.26
CA PRO A 13 13.14 -18.96 12.51
C PRO A 13 11.73 -18.98 13.13
N GLY A 14 11.60 -18.67 14.42
CA GLY A 14 10.30 -18.60 15.12
C GLY A 14 9.37 -17.47 14.65
N VAL A 15 9.89 -16.52 13.86
CA VAL A 15 9.10 -15.39 13.32
C VAL A 15 8.00 -15.85 12.37
N LEU A 16 8.19 -16.95 11.64
CA LEU A 16 7.17 -17.46 10.71
C LEU A 16 5.86 -17.79 11.44
N PHE A 17 5.95 -18.42 12.62
CA PHE A 17 4.80 -18.73 13.46
C PHE A 17 4.02 -17.46 13.83
N TRP A 18 4.73 -16.39 14.22
CA TRP A 18 4.13 -15.12 14.59
C TRP A 18 3.55 -14.34 13.39
N ILE A 19 4.17 -14.44 12.20
CA ILE A 19 3.62 -13.84 10.98
C ILE A 19 2.27 -14.49 10.62
N TRP A 20 2.15 -15.81 10.75
CA TRP A 20 0.88 -16.49 10.47
C TRP A 20 -0.21 -16.11 11.47
N ILE A 21 0.12 -16.09 12.77
CA ILE A 21 -0.84 -15.69 13.82
C ILE A 21 -1.31 -14.25 13.61
N SER A 22 -0.39 -13.31 13.44
CA SER A 22 -0.75 -11.91 13.21
C SER A 22 -1.59 -11.73 11.94
N SER A 23 -1.26 -12.45 10.86
CA SER A 23 -2.03 -12.43 9.62
C SER A 23 -3.47 -12.94 9.82
N PHE A 24 -3.64 -14.00 10.61
CA PHE A 24 -4.96 -14.54 10.95
C PHE A 24 -5.85 -13.50 11.63
N PHE A 25 -5.31 -12.72 12.57
CA PHE A 25 -6.07 -11.66 13.25
C PHE A 25 -6.26 -10.41 12.38
N ILE A 26 -5.30 -10.05 11.53
CA ILE A 26 -5.38 -8.85 10.69
C ILE A 26 -6.42 -8.99 9.57
N MET A 27 -6.61 -10.19 9.02
CA MET A 27 -7.53 -10.42 7.90
C MET A 27 -8.99 -10.04 8.23
N PRO A 28 -9.60 -10.48 9.35
CA PRO A 28 -10.93 -10.03 9.75
C PRO A 28 -11.03 -8.51 9.93
N LEU A 29 -10.03 -7.87 10.54
CA LEU A 29 -10.02 -6.41 10.72
C LEU A 29 -10.03 -5.67 9.37
N ARG A 30 -9.27 -6.16 8.40
CA ARG A 30 -9.25 -5.63 7.04
C ARG A 30 -10.58 -5.85 6.32
N PHE A 31 -11.21 -7.01 6.55
CA PHE A 31 -12.52 -7.31 5.98
C PHE A 31 -13.61 -6.39 6.53
N VAL A 32 -13.66 -6.21 7.85
CA VAL A 32 -14.62 -5.33 8.52
C VAL A 32 -14.42 -3.88 8.07
N SER A 33 -13.19 -3.37 8.06
CA SER A 33 -12.90 -2.00 7.61
C SER A 33 -13.28 -1.75 6.15
N SER A 34 -13.04 -2.71 5.26
CA SER A 34 -13.45 -2.62 3.84
C SER A 34 -14.98 -2.63 3.71
N THR A 35 -15.67 -3.44 4.51
CA THR A 35 -17.14 -3.53 4.52
C THR A 35 -17.77 -2.23 5.02
N LEU A 36 -17.25 -1.67 6.13
CA LEU A 36 -17.70 -0.36 6.64
C LEU A 36 -17.45 0.76 5.62
N ALA A 37 -16.30 0.75 4.94
CA ALA A 37 -15.98 1.75 3.91
C ALA A 37 -16.98 1.74 2.74
N ILE A 38 -17.56 0.58 2.39
CA ILE A 38 -18.62 0.48 1.38
C ILE A 38 -19.96 0.97 1.93
N ARG A 39 -20.30 0.59 3.18
CA ARG A 39 -21.56 0.98 3.82
C ARG A 39 -21.68 2.49 4.03
N PHE A 40 -20.59 3.15 4.40
CA PHE A 40 -20.53 4.59 4.67
C PHE A 40 -19.90 5.38 3.52
N ARG A 41 -19.97 4.87 2.28
CA ARG A 41 -19.46 5.60 1.11
C ARG A 41 -20.26 6.88 0.89
N THR A 42 -19.57 7.98 0.59
CA THR A 42 -20.20 9.24 0.21
C THR A 42 -20.13 9.37 -1.31
N LYS A 43 -21.26 9.71 -1.93
CA LYS A 43 -21.29 10.02 -3.36
C LYS A 43 -21.01 11.51 -3.53
N THR A 44 -19.96 11.84 -4.29
CA THR A 44 -19.67 13.21 -4.69
C THR A 44 -20.63 13.63 -5.80
N ASP A 45 -20.91 14.93 -5.92
CA ASP A 45 -21.72 15.51 -7.02
C ASP A 45 -21.21 15.10 -8.42
N SER A 46 -19.91 14.86 -8.56
CA SER A 46 -19.29 14.36 -9.79
C SER A 46 -19.60 12.88 -10.10
N GLY A 47 -20.54 12.24 -9.39
CA GLY A 47 -20.91 10.83 -9.55
C GLY A 47 -19.87 9.81 -9.07
N ARG A 48 -18.80 10.26 -8.41
CA ARG A 48 -17.73 9.41 -7.88
C ARG A 48 -18.08 8.95 -6.46
N TYR A 49 -17.67 7.74 -6.11
CA TYR A 49 -17.79 7.23 -4.74
C TYR A 49 -16.48 7.48 -4.01
N LEU A 50 -16.55 8.25 -2.93
CA LEU A 50 -15.46 8.41 -1.98
C LEU A 50 -15.68 7.41 -0.85
N SER A 51 -14.68 6.57 -0.62
CA SER A 51 -14.69 5.56 0.42
C SER A 51 -13.33 5.52 1.11
N GLY A 52 -13.35 5.13 2.37
CA GLY A 52 -12.15 4.99 3.17
C GLY A 52 -12.46 5.09 4.66
N PRO A 53 -11.49 4.74 5.51
CA PRO A 53 -11.76 4.67 6.94
C PRO A 53 -12.15 6.01 7.57
N MET A 54 -11.60 7.10 7.04
CA MET A 54 -11.95 8.46 7.46
C MET A 54 -13.45 8.76 7.33
N TYR A 55 -14.10 8.26 6.26
CA TYR A 55 -15.52 8.55 6.00
C TYR A 55 -16.43 7.88 7.01
N PHE A 56 -16.18 6.61 7.37
CA PHE A 56 -16.99 5.97 8.40
C PHE A 56 -16.68 6.49 9.81
N ILE A 57 -15.46 6.95 10.10
CA ILE A 57 -15.15 7.57 11.41
C ILE A 57 -15.94 8.87 11.55
N GLU A 58 -15.99 9.67 10.49
CA GLU A 58 -16.78 10.91 10.48
C GLU A 58 -18.29 10.63 10.56
N SER A 59 -18.81 9.67 9.77
CA SER A 59 -20.25 9.44 9.68
C SER A 59 -20.83 8.54 10.78
N ALA A 60 -20.07 7.53 11.24
CA ALA A 60 -20.54 6.55 12.23
C ALA A 60 -20.21 6.97 13.67
N LEU A 61 -19.01 7.52 13.90
CA LEU A 61 -18.56 7.92 15.24
C LEU A 61 -18.84 9.40 15.53
N LYS A 62 -19.21 10.20 14.52
CA LYS A 62 -19.41 11.67 14.59
C LYS A 62 -18.19 12.41 15.15
N ALA A 63 -17.01 11.78 15.12
CA ALA A 63 -15.79 12.29 15.69
C ALA A 63 -14.89 12.88 14.60
N ARG A 64 -15.21 14.10 14.16
CA ARG A 64 -14.52 14.76 13.04
C ARG A 64 -13.02 14.96 13.29
N TRP A 65 -12.61 15.23 14.52
CA TRP A 65 -11.18 15.34 14.87
C TRP A 65 -10.45 14.02 14.65
N LEU A 66 -11.05 12.89 15.03
CA LEU A 66 -10.42 11.58 14.85
C LEU A 66 -10.31 11.22 13.36
N ALA A 67 -11.31 11.59 12.55
CA ALA A 67 -11.27 11.41 11.10
C ALA A 67 -10.14 12.23 10.44
N VAL A 68 -9.96 13.49 10.85
CA VAL A 68 -8.87 14.35 10.35
C VAL A 68 -7.50 13.83 10.80
N GLY A 69 -7.37 13.42 12.06
CA GLY A 69 -6.13 12.82 12.56
C GLY A 69 -5.77 11.54 11.80
N PHE A 70 -6.75 10.67 11.56
CA PHE A 70 -6.56 9.46 10.75
C PHE A 70 -6.18 9.79 9.31
N ALA A 71 -6.81 10.79 8.69
CA ALA A 71 -6.48 11.22 7.33
C ALA A 71 -5.05 11.77 7.23
N ALA A 72 -4.61 12.57 8.20
CA ALA A 72 -3.27 13.14 8.22
C ALA A 72 -2.19 12.06 8.37
N VAL A 73 -2.36 11.16 9.36
CA VAL A 73 -1.43 10.03 9.57
C VAL A 73 -1.48 9.06 8.40
N GLY A 74 -2.68 8.80 7.85
CA GLY A 74 -2.88 7.95 6.69
C GLY A 74 -2.16 8.50 5.46
N LEU A 75 -2.21 9.80 5.21
CA LEU A 75 -1.50 10.46 4.12
C LEU A 75 0.02 10.29 4.28
N LEU A 76 0.57 10.56 5.46
CA LEU A 76 1.99 10.32 5.74
C LEU A 76 2.38 8.85 5.55
N THR A 77 1.54 7.93 6.03
CA THR A 77 1.76 6.49 5.91
C THR A 77 1.79 6.05 4.45
N VAL A 78 0.87 6.54 3.62
CA VAL A 78 0.83 6.23 2.18
C VAL A 78 2.05 6.78 1.46
N LEU A 79 2.54 7.97 1.80
CA LEU A 79 3.75 8.54 1.19
C LEU A 79 4.99 7.70 1.54
N VAL A 80 5.15 7.33 2.80
CA VAL A 80 6.33 6.59 3.28
C VAL A 80 6.28 5.14 2.79
N MET A 81 5.21 4.41 3.09
CA MET A 81 5.11 2.98 2.81
C MET A 81 4.74 2.67 1.36
N GLY A 82 3.99 3.56 0.69
CA GLY A 82 3.57 3.40 -0.70
C GLY A 82 4.55 3.97 -1.72
N GLY A 83 5.42 4.90 -1.33
CA GLY A 83 6.37 5.56 -2.23
C GLY A 83 7.83 5.34 -1.83
N VAL A 84 8.25 5.95 -0.73
CA VAL A 84 9.66 6.07 -0.34
C VAL A 84 10.29 4.70 -0.07
N VAL A 85 9.69 3.89 0.79
CA VAL A 85 10.25 2.62 1.24
C VAL A 85 10.45 1.62 0.09
N PRO A 86 9.46 1.38 -0.80
CA PRO A 86 9.65 0.55 -1.98
C PRO A 86 10.77 1.04 -2.92
N MET A 87 10.88 2.35 -3.16
CA MET A 87 11.93 2.91 -4.01
C MET A 87 13.33 2.72 -3.42
N LEU A 88 13.49 2.88 -2.11
CA LEU A 88 14.76 2.63 -1.42
C LEU A 88 15.19 1.18 -1.59
N TYR A 89 14.26 0.23 -1.41
CA TYR A 89 14.54 -1.18 -1.58
C TYR A 89 14.97 -1.55 -3.00
N VAL A 90 14.25 -1.06 -4.01
CA VAL A 90 14.61 -1.33 -5.41
C VAL A 90 15.96 -0.73 -5.75
N THR A 91 16.26 0.48 -5.27
CA THR A 91 17.57 1.13 -5.47
C THR A 91 18.69 0.34 -4.79
N HIS A 92 18.45 -0.17 -3.57
CA HIS A 92 19.45 -0.96 -2.86
C HIS A 92 19.75 -2.28 -3.57
N ILE A 93 18.72 -2.98 -4.07
CA ILE A 93 18.88 -4.20 -4.86
C ILE A 93 19.60 -3.89 -6.18
N ALA A 94 19.21 -2.83 -6.88
CA ALA A 94 19.84 -2.43 -8.14
C ALA A 94 21.34 -2.15 -7.98
N ASN A 95 21.72 -1.48 -6.90
CA ASN A 95 23.12 -1.19 -6.59
C ASN A 95 23.90 -2.46 -6.26
N ARG A 96 23.34 -3.35 -5.42
CA ARG A 96 24.00 -4.57 -4.95
C ARG A 96 24.13 -5.67 -6.00
N VAL A 97 23.13 -5.80 -6.89
CA VAL A 97 23.05 -6.91 -7.84
C VAL A 97 23.52 -6.51 -9.23
N PHE A 98 23.20 -5.30 -9.67
CA PHE A 98 23.48 -4.84 -11.02
C PHE A 98 24.61 -3.80 -11.09
N GLU A 99 25.21 -3.43 -9.96
CA GLU A 99 26.25 -2.39 -9.82
C GLU A 99 25.85 -1.02 -10.45
N ILE A 100 24.55 -0.81 -10.65
CA ILE A 100 24.01 0.43 -11.18
C ILE A 100 24.02 1.44 -10.05
N ASN A 101 25.02 2.32 -10.05
CA ASN A 101 25.16 3.36 -9.07
C ASN A 101 24.20 4.53 -9.35
N GLY A 102 23.52 5.01 -8.31
CA GLY A 102 22.88 6.33 -8.30
C GLY A 102 21.36 6.37 -8.46
N MET A 103 20.89 7.55 -8.88
CA MET A 103 19.47 7.93 -8.99
C MET A 103 18.77 7.39 -10.24
N THR A 104 19.48 6.71 -11.14
CA THR A 104 18.97 6.33 -12.47
C THR A 104 17.76 5.40 -12.39
N VAL A 105 17.83 4.35 -11.56
CA VAL A 105 16.75 3.37 -11.38
C VAL A 105 15.51 3.99 -10.72
N PRO A 106 15.61 4.66 -9.54
CA PRO A 106 14.44 5.31 -8.95
C PRO A 106 13.88 6.43 -9.81
N PHE A 107 14.71 7.17 -10.56
CA PHE A 107 14.24 8.20 -11.49
C PHE A 107 13.42 7.59 -12.63
N LEU A 108 13.94 6.56 -13.31
CA LEU A 108 13.25 5.91 -14.42
C LEU A 108 11.90 5.29 -13.97
N LEU A 109 11.89 4.64 -12.81
CA LEU A 109 10.66 4.10 -12.21
C LEU A 109 9.65 5.19 -11.84
N SER A 110 10.12 6.32 -11.33
CA SER A 110 9.26 7.46 -10.99
C SER A 110 8.59 8.05 -12.24
N VAL A 111 9.31 8.17 -13.35
CA VAL A 111 8.75 8.64 -14.63
C VAL A 111 7.63 7.71 -15.11
N ILE A 112 7.86 6.39 -15.05
CA ILE A 112 6.84 5.39 -15.43
C ILE A 112 5.62 5.47 -14.50
N LEU A 113 5.83 5.61 -13.19
CA LEU A 113 4.76 5.76 -12.20
C LEU A 113 3.92 7.01 -12.48
N VAL A 114 4.55 8.16 -12.73
CA VAL A 114 3.85 9.41 -13.07
C VAL A 114 2.99 9.21 -14.32
N PHE A 115 3.51 8.56 -15.36
CA PHE A 115 2.74 8.28 -16.58
C PHE A 115 1.49 7.41 -16.32
N ILE A 116 1.59 6.42 -15.43
CA ILE A 116 0.46 5.58 -15.04
C ILE A 116 -0.56 6.38 -14.23
N VAL A 117 -0.09 7.18 -13.27
CA VAL A 117 -0.94 7.97 -12.36
C VAL A 117 -1.69 9.09 -13.10
N LEU A 118 -1.07 9.73 -14.09
CA LEU A 118 -1.73 10.73 -14.95
C LEU A 118 -2.95 10.17 -15.70
N GLY A 119 -2.99 8.86 -15.96
CA GLY A 119 -4.15 8.18 -16.53
C GLY A 119 -5.33 7.99 -15.57
N GLY A 120 -5.21 8.43 -14.32
CA GLY A 120 -6.23 8.35 -13.29
C GLY A 120 -6.40 6.95 -12.68
N VAL A 121 -7.27 6.88 -11.66
CA VAL A 121 -7.48 5.69 -10.81
C VAL A 121 -7.87 4.44 -11.61
N ARG A 122 -8.61 4.59 -12.73
CA ARG A 122 -8.99 3.46 -13.59
C ARG A 122 -7.77 2.83 -14.29
N ARG A 123 -6.80 3.62 -14.74
CA ARG A 123 -5.58 3.10 -15.38
C ARG A 123 -4.69 2.41 -14.35
N VAL A 124 -4.50 3.04 -13.19
CA VAL A 124 -3.76 2.44 -12.06
C VAL A 124 -4.36 1.07 -11.71
N GLY A 125 -5.68 0.98 -11.57
CA GLY A 125 -6.37 -0.29 -11.28
C GLY A 125 -6.14 -1.36 -12.35
N LYS A 126 -6.22 -1.01 -13.65
CA LYS A 126 -5.96 -1.95 -14.75
C LYS A 126 -4.53 -2.46 -14.75
N VAL A 127 -3.55 -1.56 -14.63
CA VAL A 127 -2.14 -1.94 -14.62
C VAL A 127 -1.82 -2.84 -13.43
N SER A 128 -2.28 -2.47 -12.23
CA SER A 128 -2.11 -3.31 -11.04
C SER A 128 -2.77 -4.68 -11.16
N ALA A 129 -3.94 -4.77 -11.79
CA ALA A 129 -4.64 -6.05 -11.99
C ALA A 129 -3.90 -6.98 -12.95
N TYR A 130 -3.16 -6.45 -13.93
CA TYR A 130 -2.29 -7.26 -14.79
C TYR A 130 -0.95 -7.60 -14.13
N LEU A 131 -0.35 -6.65 -13.41
CA LEU A 131 0.95 -6.86 -12.76
C LEU A 131 0.87 -7.84 -11.58
N ALA A 132 -0.23 -7.86 -10.83
CA ALA A 132 -0.40 -8.75 -9.69
C ALA A 132 -0.26 -10.26 -10.05
N PRO A 133 -0.99 -10.82 -11.03
CA PRO A 133 -0.86 -12.22 -11.40
C PRO A 133 0.51 -12.55 -12.02
N ILE A 134 1.08 -11.64 -12.82
CA ILE A 134 2.43 -11.81 -13.38
C ILE A 134 3.46 -11.91 -12.25
N GLY A 135 3.35 -11.05 -11.23
CA GLY A 135 4.22 -11.09 -10.06
C GLY A 135 4.10 -12.39 -9.27
N ILE A 136 2.91 -12.97 -9.15
CA ILE A 136 2.74 -14.27 -8.49
C ILE A 136 3.40 -15.38 -9.32
N LEU A 137 3.14 -15.42 -10.63
CA LEU A 137 3.65 -16.46 -11.54
C LEU A 137 5.16 -16.46 -11.72
N LEU A 138 5.82 -15.32 -11.62
CA LEU A 138 7.28 -15.23 -11.75
C LEU A 138 8.04 -15.63 -10.48
N PHE A 139 7.39 -15.55 -9.32
CA PHE A 139 8.02 -15.79 -8.01
C PHE A 139 7.63 -17.13 -7.36
N PHE A 140 6.50 -17.72 -7.76
CA PHE A 140 6.16 -19.11 -7.45
C PHE A 140 6.88 -20.07 -8.38
#